data_AF-A0A7X8A541-F1
#
_entry.id   AF-A0A7X8A541-F1
#
_cell.length_a   1.000
_cell.length_b   1.000
_cell.length_c   1.000
_cell.angle_alpha   90.00
_cell.angle_beta   90.00
_cell.angle_gamma   90.00
#
_symmetry.space_group_name_H-M   'P 1'
#
loop_
_entity.id
_entity.type
_entity.pdbx_description
1 polymer ?
#
loop_
_entity_poly.entity_id
_entity_poly.type
_entity_poly.pdbx_seq_one_letter_code
_entity_poly.pdbx_strand_id
1 'polypeptide(L)'
;MDDFGLILKKIVDLPSPPIVVQRLQARIAEQDISSKEVASIIEIDQAFTARVLRLVNSPFYGFSRKIVSVEEAITMLGFNTVHQLLLTTSLLNSFEIKNSVRNLNKFWLFVRGWGDCPTIII
;
A
#
# COMPACT_ATOMS: atom_id res chain seq x y z
N MET A 1 1.04 16.93 -18.34
CA MET A 1 -0.20 16.21 -17.98
C MET A 1 0.23 14.91 -17.29
N ASP A 2 1.02 15.02 -16.22
CA ASP A 2 1.92 13.94 -15.76
C ASP A 2 1.85 13.74 -14.23
N ASP A 3 1.12 14.60 -13.52
CA ASP A 3 1.02 14.61 -12.06
C ASP A 3 0.23 13.41 -11.49
N PHE A 4 -0.72 12.87 -12.26
CA PHE A 4 -1.52 11.73 -11.82
C PHE A 4 -0.70 10.47 -11.57
N GLY A 5 0.36 10.23 -12.36
CA GLY A 5 1.24 9.08 -12.18
C GLY A 5 2.01 9.15 -10.86
N LEU A 6 2.39 10.35 -10.42
CA LEU A 6 3.06 10.59 -9.15
C LEU A 6 2.11 10.42 -7.95
N ILE A 7 0.87 10.88 -8.08
CA ILE A 7 -0.17 10.72 -7.05
C ILE A 7 -0.51 9.24 -6.86
N LEU A 8 -0.69 8.50 -7.96
CA LEU A 8 -0.93 7.06 -7.92
C LEU A 8 0.24 6.29 -7.28
N LYS A 9 1.48 6.72 -7.54
CA LYS A 9 2.66 6.11 -6.91
C LYS A 9 2.68 6.34 -5.39
N LYS A 10 2.34 7.54 -4.92
CA LYS A 10 2.22 7.86 -3.50
C LYS A 10 1.07 7.12 -2.78
N ILE A 11 -0.05 6.92 -3.45
CA ILE A 11 -1.19 6.16 -2.88
C ILE A 11 -0.81 4.70 -2.72
N VAL A 12 -0.04 4.15 -3.65
CA VAL A 12 0.49 2.78 -3.51
C VAL A 12 1.33 2.66 -2.24
N ASP A 13 2.12 3.65 -1.83
CA ASP A 13 3.01 3.58 -0.66
C ASP A 13 2.32 3.79 0.71
N LEU A 14 0.98 3.90 0.78
CA LEU A 14 0.30 4.03 2.07
C LEU A 14 0.25 2.71 2.85
N PRO A 15 0.48 2.75 4.18
CA PRO A 15 0.34 1.57 5.01
C PRO A 15 -1.10 1.09 5.03
N SER A 16 -1.35 -0.15 4.60
CA SER A 16 -2.65 -0.78 4.78
C SER A 16 -2.98 -0.87 6.27
N PRO A 17 -4.20 -0.47 6.68
CA PRO A 17 -4.60 -0.52 8.07
C PRO A 17 -4.54 -1.95 8.62
N PRO A 18 -3.99 -2.18 9.84
CA PRO A 18 -3.92 -3.52 10.44
C PRO A 18 -5.28 -4.24 10.53
N ILE A 19 -6.36 -3.46 10.61
CA ILE A 19 -7.75 -3.96 10.66
C ILE A 19 -8.13 -4.72 9.38
N VAL A 20 -7.63 -4.31 8.21
CA VAL A 20 -7.93 -4.95 6.92
C VAL A 20 -7.24 -6.30 6.86
N VAL A 21 -5.98 -6.37 7.30
CA VAL A 21 -5.20 -7.62 7.38
C VAL A 21 -5.84 -8.64 8.32
N GLN A 22 -6.23 -8.20 9.52
CA GLN A 22 -6.86 -9.09 10.50
C GLN A 22 -8.22 -9.59 10.02
N ARG A 23 -9.02 -8.72 9.39
CA ARG A 23 -10.32 -9.12 8.83
C ARG A 23 -10.15 -10.07 7.66
N LEU A 24 -9.21 -9.83 6.75
CA LEU A 24 -8.97 -10.74 5.63
C LEU A 24 -8.46 -12.10 6.11
N GLN A 25 -7.56 -12.14 7.11
CA GLN A 25 -7.05 -13.38 7.69
C GLN A 25 -8.12 -14.20 8.41
N ALA A 26 -8.94 -13.55 9.24
CA ALA A 26 -10.05 -14.21 9.92
C ALA A 26 -11.05 -14.81 8.92
N ARG A 27 -11.25 -14.10 7.80
CA ARG A 27 -12.13 -14.53 6.73
C ARG A 27 -11.49 -15.67 5.92
N ILE A 28 -10.32 -15.53 5.33
CA ILE A 28 -9.70 -16.59 4.49
C ILE A 28 -9.58 -17.96 5.20
N ALA A 29 -9.56 -17.99 6.54
CA ALA A 29 -9.61 -19.23 7.32
C ALA A 29 -10.96 -19.98 7.24
N GLU A 30 -12.06 -19.28 6.98
CA GLU A 30 -13.39 -19.83 6.72
C GLU A 30 -13.46 -20.31 5.25
N GLN A 31 -13.63 -21.61 5.02
CA GLN A 31 -13.55 -22.25 3.69
C GLN A 31 -14.64 -21.81 2.67
N ASP A 32 -15.56 -20.92 3.05
CA ASP A 32 -16.80 -20.66 2.30
C ASP A 32 -17.06 -19.17 2.03
N ILE A 33 -15.99 -18.42 1.77
CA ILE A 33 -16.08 -16.97 1.58
C ILE A 33 -16.39 -16.54 0.15
N SER A 34 -17.32 -15.60 0.06
CA SER A 34 -17.69 -14.96 -1.20
C SER A 34 -16.66 -13.91 -1.62
N SER A 35 -16.37 -13.86 -2.91
CA SER A 35 -15.56 -12.80 -3.56
C SER A 35 -16.07 -11.40 -3.20
N LYS A 36 -17.39 -11.26 -3.04
CA LYS A 36 -18.07 -10.01 -2.69
C LYS A 36 -17.73 -9.52 -1.29
N GLU A 37 -17.68 -10.43 -0.30
CA GLU A 37 -17.33 -10.05 1.08
C GLU A 37 -15.87 -9.61 1.18
N VAL A 38 -14.97 -10.31 0.49
CA VAL A 38 -13.54 -9.93 0.44
C VAL A 38 -13.35 -8.61 -0.30
N ALA A 39 -14.06 -8.41 -1.42
CA ALA A 39 -14.07 -7.13 -2.13
C ALA A 39 -14.47 -5.98 -1.20
N SER A 40 -15.54 -6.19 -0.43
CA SER A 40 -16.05 -5.19 0.52
C SER A 40 -15.03 -4.78 1.58
N ILE A 41 -14.22 -5.75 2.05
CA ILE A 41 -13.16 -5.48 3.04
C ILE A 41 -11.98 -4.74 2.40
N ILE A 42 -11.63 -5.09 1.16
CA ILE A 42 -10.51 -4.49 0.41
C ILE A 42 -10.84 -3.06 -0.04
N GLU A 43 -12.07 -2.80 -0.44
CA GLU A 43 -12.53 -1.49 -0.91
C GLU A 43 -12.45 -0.40 0.17
N ILE A 44 -12.42 -0.77 1.45
CA ILE A 44 -12.17 0.14 2.57
C ILE A 44 -10.77 0.78 2.47
N ASP A 45 -9.80 0.05 1.88
CA ASP A 45 -8.44 0.51 1.67
C ASP A 45 -8.20 0.80 0.18
N GLN A 46 -8.19 2.10 -0.15
CA GLN A 46 -7.93 2.57 -1.52
C GLN A 46 -6.53 2.21 -2.02
N ALA A 47 -5.52 2.18 -1.14
CA ALA A 47 -4.15 1.83 -1.51
C ALA A 47 -4.07 0.34 -1.89
N PHE A 48 -4.67 -0.52 -1.08
CA PHE A 48 -4.72 -1.96 -1.37
C PHE A 48 -5.56 -2.26 -2.62
N THR A 49 -6.71 -1.62 -2.75
CA THR A 49 -7.57 -1.72 -3.95
C THR A 49 -6.82 -1.37 -5.23
N ALA A 50 -6.09 -0.24 -5.24
CA ALA A 50 -5.30 0.17 -6.40
C ALA A 50 -4.18 -0.84 -6.73
N ARG A 51 -3.54 -1.42 -5.72
CA ARG A 51 -2.52 -2.46 -5.90
C ARG A 51 -3.10 -3.74 -6.51
N VAL A 52 -4.26 -4.21 -6.03
CA VAL A 52 -4.96 -5.38 -6.58
C VAL A 52 -5.34 -5.16 -8.04
N LEU A 53 -5.95 -4.02 -8.36
CA LEU A 53 -6.33 -3.68 -9.73
C LEU A 53 -5.11 -3.53 -10.65
N ARG A 54 -4.00 -3.00 -10.14
CA ARG A 54 -2.75 -2.90 -10.91
C ARG A 54 -2.10 -4.26 -11.17
N LEU A 55 -2.21 -5.19 -10.22
CA LEU A 55 -1.70 -6.55 -10.36
C LEU A 55 -2.47 -7.32 -11.44
N VAL A 56 -3.81 -7.29 -11.38
CA VAL A 56 -4.65 -8.01 -12.36
C VAL A 56 -4.51 -7.41 -13.76
N ASN A 57 -4.35 -6.09 -13.87
CA ASN A 57 -4.11 -5.41 -15.15
C ASN A 57 -2.63 -5.41 -15.57
N SER A 58 -1.76 -6.13 -14.86
CA SER A 58 -0.35 -6.22 -15.25
C SER A 58 -0.21 -7.10 -16.51
N PRO A 59 0.81 -6.84 -17.35
CA PRO A 59 1.04 -7.62 -18.56
C PRO A 59 1.30 -9.12 -18.27
N PHE A 60 1.57 -9.49 -17.01
CA PHE A 60 1.69 -10.89 -16.58
C PHE A 60 0.41 -11.69 -16.84
N TYR A 61 -0.76 -11.09 -16.62
CA TYR A 61 -2.05 -11.77 -16.82
C TYR A 61 -2.62 -11.58 -18.24
N GLY A 62 -2.16 -10.56 -18.98
CA GLY A 62 -2.41 -10.44 -20.42
C GLY A 62 -3.88 -10.27 -20.84
N PHE A 63 -4.76 -9.78 -19.96
CA PHE A 63 -6.18 -9.62 -20.28
C PHE A 63 -6.43 -8.58 -21.38
N SER A 64 -7.29 -8.90 -22.35
CA SER A 64 -7.67 -7.98 -23.44
C SER A 64 -8.53 -6.80 -22.98
N ARG A 65 -9.15 -6.90 -21.79
CA ARG A 65 -9.97 -5.84 -21.18
C ARG A 65 -9.35 -5.37 -19.87
N LYS A 66 -9.50 -4.09 -19.56
CA LYS A 66 -9.12 -3.54 -18.25
C LYS A 66 -10.14 -3.95 -17.19
N ILE A 67 -9.67 -4.59 -16.14
CA ILE A 67 -10.47 -4.94 -14.97
C ILE A 67 -10.57 -3.73 -14.05
N VAL A 68 -11.80 -3.33 -13.72
CA VAL A 68 -12.09 -2.15 -12.87
C VAL A 68 -12.75 -2.51 -11.55
N SER A 69 -13.30 -3.72 -11.42
CA SER A 69 -13.94 -4.21 -10.21
C SER A 69 -12.99 -5.07 -9.38
N VAL A 70 -12.99 -4.86 -8.06
CA VAL A 70 -12.20 -5.65 -7.11
C VAL A 70 -12.75 -7.06 -6.99
N GLU A 71 -14.07 -7.23 -7.01
CA GLU A 71 -14.73 -8.54 -7.00
C GLU A 71 -14.29 -9.38 -8.21
N GLU A 72 -14.29 -8.77 -9.39
CA GLU A 72 -13.83 -9.42 -10.62
C GLU A 72 -12.34 -9.77 -10.54
N ALA A 73 -11.52 -8.86 -9.99
CA ALA A 73 -10.10 -9.12 -9.77
C ALA A 73 -9.86 -10.28 -8.80
N ILE A 74 -10.63 -10.40 -7.71
CA ILE A 74 -10.52 -11.51 -6.75
C ILE A 74 -10.92 -12.83 -7.42
N THR A 75 -12.00 -12.86 -8.19
CA THR A 75 -12.44 -14.07 -8.89
C THR A 75 -11.39 -14.55 -9.90
N MET A 76 -10.67 -13.64 -10.55
CA MET A 76 -9.60 -13.98 -11.50
C MET A 76 -8.28 -14.37 -10.84
N LEU A 77 -7.87 -13.67 -9.77
CA LEU A 77 -6.60 -13.92 -9.07
C LEU A 77 -6.69 -15.09 -8.09
N GLY A 78 -7.88 -15.33 -7.54
CA GLY A 78 -8.10 -16.23 -6.42
C GLY A 78 -7.72 -15.61 -5.07
N PHE A 79 -8.35 -16.12 -4.00
CA PHE A 79 -8.15 -15.60 -2.63
C PHE A 79 -6.71 -15.74 -2.14
N ASN A 80 -6.01 -16.81 -2.53
CA ASN A 80 -4.64 -17.05 -2.09
C ASN A 80 -3.66 -15.98 -2.59
N THR A 81 -3.79 -15.56 -3.84
CA THR A 81 -2.93 -14.51 -4.42
C THR A 81 -3.20 -13.16 -3.78
N VAL A 82 -4.47 -12.83 -3.53
CA VAL A 82 -4.86 -11.60 -2.82
C VAL A 82 -4.31 -11.61 -1.39
N HIS A 83 -4.35 -12.74 -0.70
CA HIS A 83 -3.77 -12.89 0.63
C HIS A 83 -2.26 -12.68 0.64
N GLN A 84 -1.53 -13.30 -0.28
CA GLN A 84 -0.09 -13.12 -0.42
C GLN A 84 0.27 -11.66 -0.73
N LEU A 85 -0.53 -10.98 -1.56
CA LEU A 85 -0.36 -9.56 -1.86
C LEU A 85 -0.56 -8.70 -0.60
N LEU A 86 -1.54 -9.03 0.24
CA LEU A 86 -1.80 -8.32 1.49
C LEU A 86 -0.66 -8.48 2.49
N LEU A 87 -0.15 -9.71 2.64
CA LEU A 87 0.96 -10.02 3.53
C LEU A 87 2.23 -9.29 3.09
N THR A 88 2.60 -9.40 1.80
CA THR A 88 3.77 -8.72 1.24
C THR A 88 3.66 -7.20 1.36
N THR A 89 2.48 -6.64 1.12
CA THR A 89 2.21 -5.21 1.32
C THR A 89 2.41 -4.80 2.77
N SER A 90 1.85 -5.55 3.71
CA SER A 90 1.97 -5.28 5.15
C SER A 90 3.43 -5.33 5.62
N LEU A 91 4.20 -6.30 5.11
CA LEU A 91 5.63 -6.44 5.41
C LEU A 91 6.44 -5.26 4.86
N LEU A 92 6.25 -4.90 3.59
CA LEU A 92 6.93 -3.75 2.98
C LEU A 92 6.64 -2.45 3.72
N ASN A 93 5.38 -2.24 4.10
CA ASN A 93 4.96 -1.06 4.87
C ASN A 93 5.64 -1.01 6.25
N SER A 94 5.77 -2.15 6.95
CA SER A 94 6.47 -2.23 8.24
C SER A 94 7.96 -1.85 8.13
N PHE A 95 8.59 -2.16 6.98
CA PHE A 95 9.97 -1.81 6.69
C PHE A 95 10.15 -0.33 6.33
N GLU A 96 9.24 0.25 5.54
CA GLU A 96 9.29 1.66 5.16
C GLU A 96 9.09 2.59 6.36
N ILE A 97 8.15 2.27 7.26
CA ILE A 97 7.93 3.03 8.50
C ILE A 97 9.22 3.09 9.33
N LYS A 98 9.92 1.96 9.47
CA LYS A 98 11.16 1.88 10.23
C LYS A 98 12.28 2.73 9.63
N ASN A 99 12.32 2.85 8.31
CA ASN A 99 13.34 3.63 7.60
C ASN A 99 13.03 5.13 7.59
N SER A 100 11.73 5.51 7.54
CA SER A 100 11.28 6.90 7.58
C SER A 100 11.44 7.52 8.98
N VAL A 101 11.14 6.76 10.05
CA VAL A 101 11.40 7.19 11.45
C VAL A 101 12.90 7.39 11.70
N ARG A 102 13.76 6.56 11.10
CA ARG A 102 15.22 6.76 11.15
C ARG A 102 15.67 8.05 10.44
N ASN A 103 14.96 8.48 9.40
CA ASN A 103 15.27 9.70 8.66
C ASN A 103 14.74 10.96 9.37
N LEU A 104 13.58 10.86 10.05
CA LEU A 104 13.08 11.93 10.92
C LEU A 104 14.06 12.26 12.06
N ASN A 105 14.72 11.25 12.64
CA ASN A 105 15.77 11.48 13.65
C ASN A 105 17.03 12.15 13.07
N LYS A 106 17.26 12.09 11.76
CA LYS A 106 18.33 12.86 11.09
C LYS A 106 17.91 14.29 10.76
N PHE A 107 16.62 14.52 10.51
CA PHE A 107 16.07 15.84 10.20
C PHE A 107 16.29 16.85 11.35
N TRP A 108 16.04 16.45 12.59
CA TRP A 108 16.21 17.33 13.76
C TRP A 108 17.68 17.63 14.12
N LEU A 109 18.62 16.76 13.72
CA LEU A 109 20.05 17.02 13.89
C LEU A 109 20.59 18.06 12.89
N PHE A 110 19.95 18.20 11.72
CA PHE A 110 20.32 19.22 10.73
C PHE A 110 19.86 20.63 11.13
N VAL A 111 18.67 20.76 11.74
CA VAL A 111 18.10 22.06 12.14
C VAL A 111 18.84 22.69 13.33
N ARG A 112 19.45 21.90 14.22
CA ARG A 112 20.26 22.43 15.35
C ARG A 112 21.64 22.98 14.95
N GLY A 113 22.11 22.74 13.73
CA GLY A 113 23.46 23.12 13.30
C GLY A 113 23.64 24.57 12.83
N TRP A 114 22.59 25.38 12.78
CA TRP A 114 22.61 26.77 12.26
C TRP A 114 22.54 27.83 13.37
N GLY A 115 22.85 27.46 14.62
CA GLY A 115 22.75 28.34 15.79
C GLY A 115 24.01 29.15 16.14
N ASP A 116 25.20 28.74 15.68
CA ASP A 116 26.46 29.34 16.12
C ASP A 116 27.33 29.78 14.93
N CYS A 117 27.07 30.97 14.40
CA CYS A 117 28.11 31.76 13.72
C CYS A 117 28.49 32.92 14.65
N PRO A 118 29.78 33.07 15.01
CA PRO A 118 30.21 34.11 15.92
C PRO A 118 30.15 35.47 15.18
N THR A 119 29.50 36.42 15.83
CA THR A 119 29.42 37.83 15.44
C THR A 119 30.82 38.39 15.19
N ILE A 120 31.14 38.68 13.93
CA ILE A 120 32.14 39.68 13.55
C ILE A 120 31.36 40.94 13.17
N ILE A 121 31.42 41.95 14.03
CA ILE A 121 31.21 43.36 13.66
C ILE A 121 32.20 44.19 14.51
N ILE A 122 33.21 44.71 13.80
CA ILE A 122 34.05 45.91 14.02
C ILE A 122 34.72 46.05 15.38
#